data_AF-A0A7D9DYH2-F1
#
_entry.id   AF-A0A7D9DYH2-F1
#
_cell.length_a   1.000
_cell.length_b   1.000
_cell.length_c   1.000
_cell.angle_alpha   90.00
_cell.angle_beta   90.00
_cell.angle_gamma   90.00
#
_symmetry.space_group_name_H-M   'P 1'
#
loop_
_entity.id
_entity.type
_entity.pdbx_description
1 polymer ?
#
loop_
_entity_poly.entity_id
_entity_poly.type
_entity_poly.pdbx_seq_one_letter_code
_entity_poly.pdbx_strand_id
1 'polypeptide(L)'
;MKGCVEVFDSVYSDLSPDTNIQLSTIYTNFTNNDVLEVEVVPGQHQSGSVDCGLFAIAWAYELANGHRPEHVMLEQSKMRSHLLACFQKQKINRFPVAN
;
A
#
# COMPACT_ATOMS: atom_id res chain seq x y z
N MET A 1 14.62 -5.94 -18.33
CA MET A 1 13.82 -6.08 -17.09
C MET A 1 12.39 -5.76 -17.50
N LYS A 2 11.43 -6.66 -17.28
CA LYS A 2 10.02 -6.29 -17.42
C LYS A 2 9.65 -5.45 -16.20
N GLY A 3 9.01 -4.30 -16.42
CA GLY A 3 8.51 -3.49 -15.31
C GLY A 3 7.32 -4.18 -14.66
N CYS A 4 7.30 -4.26 -13.33
CA CYS A 4 6.17 -4.75 -12.55
C CYS A 4 5.70 -3.64 -11.61
N VAL A 5 4.38 -3.49 -11.47
CA VAL A 5 3.73 -2.63 -10.48
C VAL A 5 2.95 -3.50 -9.50
N GLU A 6 3.41 -3.51 -8.26
CA GLU A 6 2.67 -4.11 -7.14
C GLU A 6 1.66 -3.08 -6.58
N VAL A 7 0.41 -3.49 -6.43
CA VAL A 7 -0.67 -2.68 -5.84
C VAL A 7 -1.11 -3.31 -4.52
N PHE A 8 -1.12 -2.49 -3.48
CA PHE A 8 -1.61 -2.85 -2.15
C PHE A 8 -2.90 -2.07 -1.88
N ASP A 9 -4.00 -2.79 -1.68
CA ASP A 9 -5.32 -2.22 -1.40
C ASP A 9 -5.91 -2.91 -0.16
N SER A 10 -6.27 -2.13 0.86
CA SER A 10 -6.83 -2.65 2.11
C SER A 10 -8.35 -2.91 2.04
N VAL A 11 -9.00 -2.49 0.96
CA VAL A 11 -10.45 -2.59 0.77
C VAL A 11 -10.77 -3.66 -0.26
N TYR A 12 -10.20 -3.56 -1.45
CA TYR A 12 -10.52 -4.42 -2.59
C TYR A 12 -9.40 -5.41 -2.88
N SER A 13 -9.76 -6.58 -3.41
CA SER A 13 -8.80 -7.62 -3.79
C SER A 13 -8.48 -7.62 -5.29
N ASP A 14 -9.15 -6.76 -6.07
CA ASP A 14 -9.02 -6.65 -7.53
C ASP A 14 -8.98 -5.19 -7.96
N LEU A 15 -8.34 -4.95 -9.11
CA LEU A 15 -8.31 -3.62 -9.73
C LEU A 15 -9.49 -3.40 -10.66
N SER A 16 -10.00 -2.17 -10.69
CA SER A 16 -10.94 -1.77 -11.72
C SER A 16 -10.26 -1.73 -13.10
N PRO A 17 -11.00 -1.92 -14.21
CA PRO A 17 -10.48 -1.73 -15.56
C PRO A 17 -9.85 -0.35 -15.76
N ASP A 18 -10.45 0.69 -15.19
CA ASP A 18 -9.97 2.07 -15.30
C ASP A 18 -8.62 2.24 -14.60
N THR A 19 -8.43 1.64 -13.43
CA THR A 19 -7.15 1.65 -12.72
C THR A 19 -6.06 0.95 -13.53
N ASN A 20 -6.37 -0.19 -14.14
CA ASN A 20 -5.42 -0.90 -15.02
C ASN A 20 -5.01 -0.06 -16.24
N ILE A 21 -5.97 0.63 -16.87
CA ILE A 21 -5.70 1.55 -17.98
C ILE A 21 -4.80 2.70 -17.53
N GLN A 22 -5.08 3.29 -16.36
CA GLN A 22 -4.28 4.39 -15.82
C GLN A 22 -2.84 3.96 -15.51
N LEU A 23 -2.65 2.83 -14.82
CA LEU A 23 -1.32 2.29 -14.53
C LEU A 23 -0.54 2.01 -15.82
N SER A 24 -1.16 1.31 -16.78
CA SER A 24 -0.54 1.02 -18.07
C SER A 24 -0.11 2.31 -18.79
N THR A 25 -1.00 3.32 -18.81
CA THR A 25 -0.73 4.60 -19.46
C THR A 25 0.44 5.33 -18.81
N ILE A 26 0.44 5.47 -17.48
CA ILE A 26 1.49 6.17 -16.72
C ILE A 26 2.86 5.50 -16.91
N TYR A 27 2.89 4.17 -16.92
CA TYR A 27 4.13 3.41 -16.97
C TYR A 27 4.58 3.00 -18.38
N THR A 28 3.83 3.33 -19.45
CA THR A 28 4.14 2.96 -20.84
C THR A 28 5.61 3.19 -21.23
N ASN A 29 6.17 4.35 -20.87
CA ASN A 29 7.55 4.71 -21.22
C ASN A 29 8.61 3.87 -20.50
N PHE A 30 8.23 3.13 -19.46
CA PHE A 30 9.12 2.29 -18.66
C PHE A 30 9.05 0.81 -19.05
N THR A 31 8.13 0.42 -19.94
CA THR A 31 7.94 -0.98 -20.33
C THR A 31 8.62 -1.36 -21.65
N ASN A 32 9.34 -0.46 -22.32
CA ASN A 32 9.93 -0.70 -23.65
C ASN A 32 8.92 -1.24 -24.69
N ASN A 33 7.65 -0.81 -24.60
CA ASN A 33 6.52 -1.31 -25.38
C ASN A 33 6.05 -2.74 -25.04
N ASP A 34 6.54 -3.35 -23.95
CA ASP A 34 5.95 -4.56 -23.39
C ASP A 34 4.68 -4.22 -22.57
N VAL A 35 3.84 -5.24 -22.37
CA VAL A 35 2.70 -5.17 -21.45
C VAL A 35 3.22 -4.98 -20.02
N LEU A 36 2.71 -3.96 -19.32
CA LEU A 36 2.98 -3.75 -17.90
C LEU A 36 2.41 -4.92 -17.10
N GLU A 37 3.25 -5.57 -16.29
CA GLU A 37 2.76 -6.54 -15.30
C GLU A 37 2.25 -5.75 -14.09
N VAL A 38 0.98 -5.98 -13.74
CA VAL A 38 0.34 -5.37 -12.57
C VAL A 38 -0.12 -6.50 -11.66
N GLU A 39 0.37 -6.52 -10.43
CA GLU A 39 0.06 -7.52 -9.43
C GLU A 39 -0.67 -6.86 -8.25
N VAL A 40 -1.85 -7.37 -7.90
CA VAL A 40 -2.50 -7.02 -6.63
C VAL A 40 -1.96 -7.95 -5.56
N VAL A 41 -1.19 -7.41 -4.64
CA VAL A 41 -0.56 -8.21 -3.58
C VAL A 41 -1.58 -8.42 -2.46
N PRO A 42 -1.89 -9.68 -2.07
CA PRO A 42 -2.80 -9.95 -0.97
C PRO A 42 -2.28 -9.33 0.34
N GLY A 43 -3.06 -8.44 0.93
CA GLY A 43 -2.72 -7.76 2.18
C GLY A 43 -3.81 -7.89 3.25
N GLN A 44 -3.55 -7.33 4.42
CA GLN A 44 -4.56 -7.22 5.46
C GLN A 44 -5.71 -6.32 5.01
N HIS A 45 -6.93 -6.84 5.05
CA HIS A 45 -8.14 -6.03 4.85
C HIS A 45 -8.40 -5.13 6.07
N GLN A 46 -8.73 -3.87 5.81
CA GLN A 46 -9.17 -2.96 6.86
C GLN A 46 -10.57 -3.32 7.36
N SER A 47 -10.84 -3.00 8.61
CA SER A 47 -12.18 -2.97 9.18
C SER A 47 -12.86 -1.62 8.88
N GLY A 48 -14.07 -1.63 8.34
CA GLY A 48 -14.80 -0.40 7.98
C GLY A 48 -14.23 0.31 6.75
N SER A 49 -14.71 1.53 6.44
CA SER A 49 -14.45 2.20 5.15
C SER A 49 -13.54 3.44 5.21
N VAL A 50 -13.01 3.80 6.39
CA VAL A 50 -12.35 5.10 6.61
C VAL A 50 -10.86 5.04 6.96
N ASP A 51 -10.28 3.83 7.00
CA ASP A 51 -8.90 3.60 7.41
C ASP A 51 -7.95 3.26 6.24
N CYS A 52 -8.42 3.31 4.98
CA CYS A 52 -7.58 3.00 3.80
C CYS A 52 -6.31 3.87 3.76
N GLY A 53 -6.44 5.15 4.12
CA GLY A 53 -5.30 6.05 4.23
C GLY A 53 -4.29 5.65 5.31
N LEU A 54 -4.75 5.04 6.41
CA LEU A 54 -3.84 4.55 7.46
C LEU A 54 -3.05 3.35 6.97
N PHE A 55 -3.70 2.40 6.29
CA PHE A 55 -3.05 1.23 5.68
C PHE A 55 -2.05 1.66 4.59
N ALA A 56 -2.45 2.55 3.68
CA ALA A 56 -1.57 3.07 2.64
C ALA A 56 -0.28 3.69 3.21
N ILE A 57 -0.40 4.51 4.27
CA ILE A 57 0.78 5.12 4.92
C ILE A 57 1.63 4.08 5.64
N ALA A 58 1.03 3.13 6.36
CA ALA A 58 1.75 2.10 7.08
C ALA A 58 2.51 1.16 6.13
N TRP A 59 1.86 0.73 5.04
CA TRP A 59 2.49 -0.10 4.02
C TRP A 59 3.58 0.65 3.26
N ALA A 60 3.39 1.94 2.94
CA ALA A 60 4.44 2.77 2.37
C ALA A 60 5.66 2.87 3.31
N TYR A 61 5.44 2.94 4.63
CA TYR A 61 6.53 2.90 5.61
C TYR A 61 7.29 1.56 5.56
N GLU A 62 6.59 0.42 5.54
CA GLU A 62 7.24 -0.89 5.47
C GLU A 62 8.07 -1.04 4.17
N LEU A 63 7.48 -0.69 3.02
CA LEU A 63 8.17 -0.72 1.72
C LEU A 63 9.42 0.17 1.71
N ALA A 64 9.32 1.39 2.24
CA ALA A 64 10.45 2.32 2.32
C ALA A 64 11.59 1.81 3.21
N ASN A 65 11.31 0.89 4.15
CA ASN A 65 12.30 0.25 5.01
C ASN A 65 12.75 -1.13 4.49
N GLY A 66 12.33 -1.53 3.28
CA GLY A 66 12.69 -2.82 2.69
C GLY A 66 11.91 -4.02 3.25
N HIS A 67 10.80 -3.77 3.92
CA HIS A 67 9.89 -4.82 4.41
C HIS A 67 8.70 -5.00 3.48
N ARG A 68 8.14 -6.21 3.50
CA ARG A 68 6.97 -6.61 2.71
C ARG A 68 5.68 -6.39 3.53
N PRO A 69 4.76 -5.51 3.10
CA PRO A 69 3.52 -5.22 3.82
C PRO A 69 2.63 -6.43 4.13
N GLU A 70 2.58 -7.41 3.23
CA GLU A 70 1.77 -8.62 3.36
C GLU A 70 2.21 -9.54 4.52
N HIS A 71 3.42 -9.35 5.03
CA HIS A 71 3.94 -10.08 6.19
C HIS A 71 3.69 -9.34 7.52
N VAL A 72 2.98 -8.21 7.50
CA VAL A 72 2.76 -7.35 8.67
C VAL A 72 1.28 -7.29 9.00
N MET A 73 0.92 -7.73 10.21
CA MET A 73 -0.43 -7.61 10.75
C MET A 73 -0.54 -6.34 11.58
N LEU A 74 -1.10 -5.28 11.00
CA LEU A 74 -1.31 -3.98 11.63
C LEU A 74 -2.42 -4.01 12.69
N GLU A 75 -2.16 -3.40 13.84
CA GLU A 75 -3.15 -3.21 14.88
C GLU A 75 -3.99 -1.95 14.59
N GLN A 76 -4.99 -2.09 13.72
CA GLN A 76 -5.79 -0.99 13.15
C GLN A 76 -6.34 0.00 14.20
N SER A 77 -6.80 -0.51 15.33
CA SER A 77 -7.36 0.31 16.43
C SER A 77 -6.39 1.35 16.98
N LYS A 78 -5.07 1.12 16.86
CA LYS A 78 -4.02 2.03 17.35
C LYS A 78 -3.38 2.88 16.24
N MET A 79 -3.64 2.58 14.97
CA MET A 79 -2.97 3.27 13.85
C MET A 79 -3.28 4.76 13.80
N ARG A 80 -4.53 5.17 14.08
CA ARG A 80 -4.96 6.56 13.98
C ARG A 80 -4.31 7.45 15.03
N SER A 81 -4.30 7.01 16.29
CA SER A 81 -3.65 7.73 17.39
C SER A 81 -2.13 7.76 17.22
N HIS A 82 -1.54 6.67 16.71
CA HIS A 82 -0.13 6.62 16.35
C HIS A 82 0.25 7.62 15.26
N LEU A 83 -0.53 7.70 14.17
CA LEU A 83 -0.28 8.64 13.08
C LEU A 83 -0.38 10.09 13.56
N LEU A 84 -1.36 10.41 14.40
CA LEU A 84 -1.46 11.74 15.03
C LEU A 84 -0.20 12.08 15.84
N ALA A 85 0.30 11.13 16.64
CA ALA A 85 1.53 11.32 17.40
C ALA A 85 2.76 11.47 16.49
N CYS A 86 2.83 10.76 15.36
CA CYS A 86 3.89 10.92 14.36
C CYS A 86 3.89 12.32 13.76
N PHE A 87 2.72 12.86 13.40
CA PHE A 87 2.60 14.22 12.87
C PHE A 87 3.00 15.28 13.90
N GLN A 88 2.53 15.15 15.16
CA GLN A 88 2.91 16.07 16.24
C GLN A 88 4.43 16.06 16.51
N LYS A 89 5.09 14.91 16.35
CA LYS A 89 6.54 14.75 16.53
C LYS A 89 7.35 15.01 15.25
N GLN A 90 6.70 15.30 14.13
CA GLN A 90 7.31 15.46 12.80
C GLN A 90 8.22 14.28 12.41
N LYS A 91 7.89 13.08 12.88
CA LYS A 91 8.68 11.86 12.64
C LYS A 91 7.75 10.67 12.50
N ILE A 92 7.74 10.06 11.32
CA ILE A 92 7.05 8.79 11.08
C ILE A 92 7.85 7.64 11.71
N ASN A 93 7.16 6.78 12.46
CA ASN A 93 7.72 5.55 13.01
C ASN A 93 6.85 4.37 12.57
N ARG A 94 7.40 3.17 12.64
CA ARG A 94 6.69 1.92 12.33
C ARG A 94 5.33 1.88 13.02
N PHE A 95 4.30 1.52 12.26
CA PHE A 95 2.94 1.45 12.78
C PHE A 95 2.78 0.28 13.76
N PRO A 96 1.82 0.36 14.71
CA PRO A 96 1.54 -0.73 15.64
C PRO A 96 1.16 -2.02 14.92
N VAL A 97 1.71 -3.14 15.36
CA VAL A 97 1.43 -4.48 14.84
C VAL A 97 0.82 -5.35 15.94
N ALA A 98 -0.07 -6.27 15.57
CA ALA A 98 -0.60 -7.27 16.48
C ALA A 98 0.51 -8.29 16.81
N ASN A 99 0.70 -8.58 18.11
CA ASN A 99 1.58 -9.64 18.58
C ASN A 99 0.88 -11.00 18.53
#